data_AF-A0A9D8L5G6-F1
#
_entry.id   AF-A0A9D8L5G6-F1
#
_cell.length_a   1.000
_cell.length_b   1.000
_cell.length_c   1.000
_cell.angle_alpha   90.00
_cell.angle_beta   90.00
_cell.angle_gamma   90.00
#
_symmetry.space_group_name_H-M   'P 1'
#
loop_
_entity.id
_entity.type
_entity.pdbx_description
1 polymer ?
#
loop_
_entity_poly.entity_id
_entity_poly.type
_entity_poly.pdbx_seq_one_letter_code
_entity_poly.pdbx_strand_id
1 'polypeptide(L)' 'MTDASAATARPQYTATFLANSFGLTLAQAREILDRACGERDSAAELARQLRYRQP' A
#
# COMPACT_ATOMS: atom_id res chain seq x y z
N MET A 1 -12.52 30.68 13.70
CA MET A 1 -11.42 29.92 13.07
C MET A 1 -11.85 28.46 13.01
N THR A 2 -12.59 28.10 11.96
CA THR A 2 -12.79 26.72 11.49
C THR A 2 -11.47 26.28 10.85
N ASP A 3 -10.99 25.04 10.90
CA ASP A 3 -11.63 23.74 11.04
C ASP A 3 -10.53 22.80 11.54
N ALA A 4 -10.74 22.16 12.69
CA ALA A 4 -9.88 21.06 13.12
C ALA A 4 -10.27 19.82 12.31
N SER A 5 -9.96 19.82 11.01
CA SER A 5 -9.97 18.60 10.20
C SER A 5 -8.75 17.78 10.62
N ALA A 6 -8.89 17.14 11.78
CA ALA A 6 -8.23 15.90 12.06
C ALA A 6 -8.68 14.94 10.96
N ALA A 7 -8.00 15.02 9.82
CA ALA A 7 -8.03 13.99 8.81
C ALA A 7 -7.70 12.72 9.56
N THR A 8 -8.71 11.92 9.87
CA THR A 8 -8.56 10.54 10.31
C THR A 8 -7.71 9.89 9.23
N ALA A 9 -6.40 9.90 9.43
CA ALA A 9 -5.45 9.33 8.51
C ALA A 9 -5.88 7.87 8.37
N ARG A 10 -6.48 7.55 7.22
CA ARG A 10 -6.92 6.18 6.97
C ARG A 10 -5.71 5.30 7.22
N PRO A 11 -5.83 4.22 8.00
CA PRO A 11 -4.66 3.43 8.36
C PRO A 11 -3.98 2.94 7.07
N GLN A 12 -2.82 3.51 6.77
CA GLN A 12 -2.05 3.21 5.56
C GLN A 12 -1.54 1.76 5.65
N TYR A 13 -1.36 1.10 4.51
CA TYR A 13 -0.74 -0.22 4.51
C TYR A 13 0.73 -0.11 4.90
N THR A 14 1.16 -0.95 5.83
CA THR A 14 2.58 -1.13 6.12
C THR A 14 3.19 -2.09 5.10
N ALA A 15 4.49 -1.94 4.82
CA ALA A 15 5.18 -2.82 3.88
C ALA A 15 5.08 -4.29 4.31
N THR A 16 5.14 -4.56 5.62
CA THR A 16 4.98 -5.90 6.19
C THR A 16 3.58 -6.47 5.94
N PHE A 17 2.53 -5.67 6.13
CA PHE A 17 1.16 -6.10 5.85
C PHE A 17 0.99 -6.45 4.36
N LEU A 18 1.47 -5.58 3.47
CA LEU A 18 1.36 -5.77 2.03
C LEU A 18 2.16 -7.00 1.56
N ALA A 19 3.39 -7.18 2.06
CA ALA A 19 4.24 -8.33 1.78
C ALA A 19 3.55 -9.65 2.16
N ASN A 20 3.03 -9.74 3.39
CA ASN A 20 2.35 -10.94 3.87
C ASN A 20 1.04 -11.22 3.11
N SER A 21 0.27 -10.18 2.80
CA SER A 21 -1.05 -10.33 2.15
C SER A 21 -0.94 -10.80 0.69
N PHE A 22 0.08 -10.35 -0.02
CA PHE A 22 0.24 -10.62 -1.46
C PHE A 22 1.37 -11.61 -1.77
N GLY A 23 2.07 -12.13 -0.75
CA GLY A 23 3.22 -13.04 -0.94
C GLY A 23 4.40 -12.37 -1.62
N LEU A 24 4.62 -11.09 -1.34
CA LEU A 24 5.71 -10.29 -1.91
C LEU A 24 6.89 -10.21 -0.94
N THR A 25 8.07 -9.90 -1.46
CA THR A 25 9.21 -9.53 -0.61
C THR A 25 8.99 -8.16 0.04
N LEU A 26 9.66 -7.90 1.17
CA LEU A 26 9.58 -6.61 1.86
C LEU A 26 10.03 -5.45 0.96
N ALA A 27 11.03 -5.69 0.09
CA ALA A 27 11.53 -4.69 -0.85
C ALA A 27 10.47 -4.31 -1.89
N GLN A 28 9.82 -5.29 -2.51
CA GLN A 28 8.71 -5.06 -3.45
C GLN A 28 7.54 -4.35 -2.78
N ALA A 29 7.22 -4.72 -1.55
CA ALA A 29 6.13 -4.09 -0.81
C ALA A 29 6.42 -2.61 -0.50
N ARG A 30 7.66 -2.24 -0.19
CA ARG A 30 8.08 -0.84 -0.01
C ARG A 30 7.96 -0.06 -1.32
N GLU A 31 8.48 -0.61 -2.42
CA GLU A 31 8.39 0.02 -3.73
C GLU A 31 6.94 0.27 -4.16
N ILE A 32 6.02 -0.66 -3.88
CA ILE A 32 4.60 -0.48 -4.15
C ILE A 32 4.01 0.66 -3.31
N LEU A 33 4.34 0.74 -2.02
CA LEU A 33 3.83 1.81 -1.15
C LEU A 33 4.34 3.18 -1.57
N ASP A 34 5.62 3.27 -1.96
CA ASP A 34 6.21 4.49 -2.49
C ASP A 34 5.51 4.92 -3.78
N ARG A 35 5.26 3.98 -4.70
CA ARG A 35 4.53 4.23 -5.95
C ARG A 35 3.06 4.58 -5.75
N ALA A 36 2.44 4.04 -4.70
CA ALA A 36 1.06 4.30 -4.33
C ALA A 36 0.91 5.59 -3.50
N CYS A 37 2.00 6.30 -3.17
CA CYS A 37 1.99 7.41 -2.22
C CYS A 37 1.32 7.07 -0.88
N GLY A 38 1.44 5.81 -0.43
CA GLY A 38 0.77 5.31 0.77
C GLY A 38 -0.75 5.04 0.63
N GLU A 39 -1.34 5.26 -0.55
CA GLU A 39 -2.75 5.00 -0.82
C GLU A 39 -3.03 3.49 -0.87
N ARG A 40 -3.98 3.05 -0.04
CA ARG A 40 -4.26 1.63 0.17
C ARG A 40 -4.76 0.92 -1.08
N ASP A 41 -5.71 1.53 -1.78
CA ASP A 41 -6.37 0.90 -2.93
C ASP A 41 -5.38 0.77 -4.10
N SER A 42 -4.60 1.84 -4.35
CA SER A 42 -3.51 1.84 -5.31
C SER A 42 -2.44 0.80 -4.96
N ALA A 43 -2.03 0.71 -3.70
CA ALA A 43 -1.06 -0.29 -3.25
C ALA A 43 -1.57 -1.73 -3.43
N ALA A 44 -2.84 -1.99 -3.12
CA ALA A 44 -3.45 -3.30 -3.33
C ALA A 44 -3.56 -3.66 -4.82
N GLU A 45 -3.91 -2.69 -5.68
CA GLU A 45 -3.98 -2.91 -7.12
C GLU A 45 -2.60 -3.23 -7.70
N LEU A 46 -1.58 -2.42 -7.37
CA LEU A 46 -0.20 -2.66 -7.80
C LEU A 46 0.33 -4.02 -7.31
N ALA A 47 0.03 -4.39 -6.06
CA ALA A 47 0.42 -5.68 -5.51
C ALA A 47 -0.25 -6.86 -6.25
N ARG A 48 -1.54 -6.73 -6.62
CA ARG A 48 -2.24 -7.74 -7.44
C ARG A 48 -1.59 -7.86 -8.82
N GLN A 49 -1.30 -6.74 -9.48
CA GLN A 49 -0.67 -6.75 -10.81
C GLN A 49 0.68 -7.47 -10.78
N LEU A 50 1.49 -7.26 -9.73
CA LEU A 50 2.76 -7.94 -9.54
C LEU A 50 2.60 -9.45 -9.30
N ARG A 51 1.63 -9.85 -8.47
CA ARG A 51 1.36 -11.27 -8.19
C ARG A 51 0.84 -12.03 -9.42
N TYR A 52 -0.10 -11.46 -10.17
CA TYR A 52 -0.70 -12.12 -11.35
C TYR A 52 0.13 -11.99 -12.63
N ARG A 53 1.18 -11.17 -12.64
CA ARG A 53 2.17 -11.13 -13.74
C ARG A 53 3.23 -12.20 -13.65
N GLN A 54 3.34 -12.92 -12.53
CA GLN A 54 4.26 -14.05 -12.45
C GLN A 54 3.67 -15.24 -13.24
N PRO A 55 4.40 -15.78 -14.24
CA PRO A 55 3.95 -16.91 -15.04
C PRO A 55 3.82 -18.21 -14.23
#